data_AF-A0AAD9MNX3-F1
#
_entry.id   AF-A0AAD9MNX3-F1
#
_cell.length_a   1.000
_cell.length_b   1.000
_cell.length_c   1.000
_cell.angle_alpha   90.00
_cell.angle_beta   90.00
_cell.angle_gamma   90.00
#
_symmetry.space_group_name_H-M   'P 1'
#
loop_
_entity.id
_entity.type
_entity.pdbx_description
1 polymer ?
#
loop_
_entity_poly.entity_id
_entity_poly.type
_entity_poly.pdbx_seq_one_letter_code
_entity_poly.pdbx_strand_id
1 'polypeptide(L)'
;MAEFKDASLWMRLAFLMVTIGLLLDLHGLSSGVNDVYGDVRGTMVIAYLCFLVAFVLALCLIFLDELKGNKAALICLIVFALIAGLAVIIGVALWGGNSRYYSNIGTYPAMLLCMAGLLDILGGIFAILEIAGVKG
;
A
#
# COMPACT_ATOMS: atom_id res chain seq x y z
N MET A 1 9.12 -20.06 -7.82
CA MET A 1 9.27 -20.11 -6.34
C MET A 1 10.73 -20.06 -5.87
N ALA A 2 11.71 -20.47 -6.68
CA ALA A 2 13.14 -20.35 -6.31
C ALA A 2 13.57 -18.88 -6.12
N GLU A 3 13.19 -18.00 -7.04
CA GLU A 3 13.52 -16.55 -6.99
C GLU A 3 13.02 -15.84 -5.72
N PHE A 4 11.82 -16.19 -5.24
CA PHE A 4 11.29 -15.69 -3.97
C PHE A 4 12.15 -16.13 -2.77
N LYS A 5 12.74 -17.34 -2.84
CA LYS A 5 13.63 -17.88 -1.82
C LYS A 5 15.05 -17.28 -1.90
N ASP A 6 15.37 -16.56 -2.96
CA ASP A 6 16.66 -15.91 -3.17
C ASP A 6 16.60 -14.38 -2.97
N ALA A 7 15.40 -13.82 -2.74
CA ALA A 7 15.20 -12.44 -2.32
C ALA A 7 15.55 -12.26 -0.84
N SER A 8 15.96 -11.07 -0.42
CA SER A 8 16.21 -10.79 1.00
C SER A 8 14.95 -10.96 1.85
N LEU A 9 15.13 -11.15 3.17
CA LEU A 9 14.01 -11.22 4.10
C LEU A 9 13.14 -9.95 4.04
N TRP A 10 13.78 -8.78 4.00
CA TRP A 10 13.08 -7.49 3.98
C TRP A 10 12.26 -7.30 2.70
N MET A 11 12.78 -7.70 1.54
CA MET A 11 12.04 -7.59 0.28
C MET A 11 10.82 -8.53 0.25
N ARG A 12 10.94 -9.74 0.84
CA ARG A 12 9.80 -10.65 0.98
C ARG A 12 8.73 -10.11 1.92
N LEU A 13 9.15 -9.51 3.04
CA LEU A 13 8.23 -8.85 3.97
C LEU A 13 7.57 -7.65 3.33
N ALA A 14 8.32 -6.81 2.60
CA ALA A 14 7.78 -5.68 1.85
C ALA A 14 6.71 -6.15 0.86
N PHE A 15 7.02 -7.16 0.06
CA PHE A 15 6.07 -7.75 -0.88
C PHE A 15 4.83 -8.33 -0.20
N LEU A 16 5.00 -9.06 0.91
CA LEU A 16 3.88 -9.63 1.66
C LEU A 16 2.94 -8.53 2.17
N MET A 17 3.51 -7.48 2.78
CA MET A 17 2.72 -6.38 3.35
C MET A 17 1.98 -5.59 2.26
N VAL A 18 2.66 -5.24 1.16
CA VAL A 18 2.02 -4.57 0.01
C VAL A 18 0.93 -5.46 -0.60
N THR A 19 1.17 -6.77 -0.76
CA THR A 19 0.16 -7.67 -1.34
C THR A 19 -1.09 -7.78 -0.46
N ILE A 20 -0.91 -7.98 0.86
CA ILE A 20 -2.05 -8.06 1.79
C ILE A 20 -2.75 -6.72 1.86
N GLY A 21 -2.01 -5.61 1.92
CA GLY A 21 -2.57 -4.27 1.93
C GLY A 21 -3.42 -3.99 0.70
N LEU A 22 -2.97 -4.36 -0.51
CA LEU A 22 -3.74 -4.20 -1.74
C LEU A 22 -5.06 -5.01 -1.71
N LEU A 23 -5.03 -6.23 -1.16
CA LEU A 23 -6.24 -7.05 -1.02
C LEU A 23 -7.23 -6.44 -0.03
N LEU A 24 -6.75 -5.91 1.09
CA LEU A 24 -7.59 -5.21 2.06
C LEU A 24 -8.14 -3.91 1.48
N ASP A 25 -7.35 -3.19 0.67
CA ASP A 25 -7.78 -1.95 0.00
C ASP A 25 -8.91 -2.24 -0.99
N LEU A 26 -8.74 -3.23 -1.86
CA LEU A 26 -9.79 -3.70 -2.79
C LEU A 26 -11.06 -4.13 -2.03
N HIS A 27 -10.88 -4.86 -0.92
CA HIS A 27 -12.03 -5.31 -0.12
C HIS A 27 -12.74 -4.12 0.56
N GLY A 28 -12.00 -3.17 1.13
CA GLY A 28 -12.53 -1.96 1.74
C GLY A 28 -13.25 -1.07 0.73
N LEU A 29 -12.67 -0.88 -0.46
CA LEU A 29 -13.27 -0.12 -1.55
C LEU A 29 -14.58 -0.77 -2.04
N SER A 30 -14.56 -2.07 -2.29
CA SER A 30 -15.75 -2.81 -2.76
C SER A 30 -16.90 -2.84 -1.74
N SER A 31 -16.58 -2.79 -0.44
CA SER A 31 -17.56 -2.97 0.65
C SER A 31 -18.20 -1.67 1.14
N GLY A 32 -17.73 -0.49 0.74
CA GLY A 32 -18.24 0.75 1.34
C GLY A 32 -17.93 2.08 0.68
N VAL A 33 -17.12 2.13 -0.38
CA VAL A 33 -16.71 3.43 -0.98
C VAL A 33 -17.66 3.90 -2.11
N ASN A 34 -18.68 3.12 -2.45
CA ASN A 34 -19.63 3.46 -3.52
C ASN A 34 -20.45 4.74 -3.25
N ASP A 35 -20.60 5.16 -1.99
CA ASP A 35 -21.34 6.36 -1.58
C ASP A 35 -20.43 7.58 -1.27
N VAL A 36 -19.14 7.48 -1.60
CA VAL A 36 -18.15 8.51 -1.31
C VAL A 36 -18.06 9.49 -2.49
N TYR A 37 -18.38 10.76 -2.25
CA TYR A 37 -18.38 11.83 -3.27
C TYR A 37 -17.29 12.87 -3.00
N GLY A 38 -16.81 13.53 -4.06
CA GLY A 38 -15.89 14.66 -3.97
C GLY A 38 -14.45 14.27 -3.63
N ASP A 39 -13.80 15.08 -2.81
CA ASP A 39 -12.35 15.02 -2.53
C ASP A 39 -11.89 13.67 -1.96
N VAL A 40 -12.74 12.99 -1.19
CA VAL A 40 -12.45 11.67 -0.61
C VAL A 40 -12.31 10.61 -1.70
N ARG A 41 -13.12 10.66 -2.75
CA ARG A 41 -13.01 9.70 -3.87
C ARG A 41 -11.72 9.96 -4.66
N GLY A 42 -11.35 11.22 -4.83
CA GLY A 42 -10.09 11.61 -5.47
C GLY A 42 -8.87 11.07 -4.72
N THR A 43 -8.82 11.25 -3.39
CA THR A 43 -7.71 10.75 -2.57
C THR A 43 -7.64 9.23 -2.56
N MET A 44 -8.77 8.52 -2.48
CA MET A 44 -8.79 7.05 -2.55
C MET A 44 -8.33 6.51 -3.92
N VAL A 45 -8.71 7.15 -5.02
CA VAL A 45 -8.23 6.75 -6.36
C VAL A 45 -6.73 6.97 -6.51
N ILE A 46 -6.20 8.10 -6.04
CA ILE A 46 -4.76 8.37 -6.06
C ILE A 46 -4.04 7.33 -5.20
N ALA A 47 -4.56 7.04 -4.01
CA ALA A 47 -4.01 6.04 -3.11
C ALA A 47 -3.94 4.67 -3.79
N TYR A 48 -5.04 4.21 -4.39
CA TYR A 48 -5.12 2.94 -5.12
C TYR A 48 -4.13 2.87 -6.29
N LEU A 49 -3.98 3.95 -7.07
CA LEU A 49 -3.03 3.99 -8.18
C LEU A 49 -1.58 3.89 -7.69
N CYS A 50 -1.23 4.62 -6.63
CA CYS A 50 0.08 4.52 -6.00
C CYS A 50 0.32 3.10 -5.44
N PHE A 51 -0.73 2.48 -4.87
CA PHE A 51 -0.69 1.12 -4.34
C PHE A 51 -0.38 0.11 -5.46
N LEU A 52 -1.08 0.22 -6.59
CA LEU A 52 -0.89 -0.66 -7.73
C LEU A 52 0.52 -0.54 -8.31
N VAL A 53 1.05 0.68 -8.41
CA VAL A 53 2.45 0.91 -8.86
C VAL A 53 3.44 0.28 -7.86
N ALA A 54 3.24 0.47 -6.56
CA ALA A 54 4.09 -0.14 -5.54
C ALA A 54 4.05 -1.67 -5.61
N PHE A 55 2.87 -2.26 -5.79
CA PHE A 55 2.70 -3.70 -5.94
C PHE A 55 3.41 -4.26 -7.19
N VAL A 56 3.26 -3.59 -8.34
CA VAL A 56 3.94 -3.99 -9.58
C VAL A 56 5.46 -3.88 -9.42
N LEU A 57 5.96 -2.80 -8.80
CA LEU A 57 7.39 -2.65 -8.51
C LEU A 57 7.90 -3.75 -7.56
N ALA A 58 7.13 -4.12 -6.54
CA ALA A 58 7.49 -5.19 -5.62
C ALA A 58 7.58 -6.56 -6.34
N LEU A 59 6.64 -6.85 -7.24
CA LEU A 59 6.70 -8.03 -8.11
C LEU A 59 7.95 -8.01 -8.99
N CYS A 60 8.19 -6.90 -9.68
CA CYS A 60 9.34 -6.72 -10.56
C CYS A 60 10.67 -6.91 -9.80
N LEU A 61 10.81 -6.34 -8.60
CA LEU A 61 12.02 -6.45 -7.80
C LEU A 61 12.30 -7.87 -7.27
N ILE A 62 11.27 -8.72 -7.18
CA ILE A 62 11.40 -10.10 -6.70
C ILE A 62 11.62 -11.09 -7.85
N PHE A 63 10.90 -10.93 -8.95
CA PHE A 63 10.82 -11.92 -10.03
C PHE A 63 11.59 -11.54 -11.29
N LEU A 64 12.03 -10.29 -11.44
CA LEU A 64 12.86 -9.88 -12.58
C LEU A 64 14.31 -9.70 -12.11
N ASP A 65 15.18 -10.60 -12.57
CA ASP A 65 16.61 -10.56 -12.26
C ASP A 65 17.26 -9.23 -12.68
N GLU A 66 16.79 -8.62 -13.77
CA GLU A 66 17.29 -7.33 -14.29
C GLU A 66 17.07 -6.15 -13.32
N LEU A 67 16.05 -6.25 -12.46
CA LEU A 67 15.70 -5.22 -11.48
C LEU A 67 16.22 -5.55 -10.07
N LYS A 68 16.76 -6.74 -9.85
CA LYS A 68 17.24 -7.17 -8.55
C LYS A 68 18.40 -6.29 -8.07
N GLY A 69 18.21 -5.63 -6.93
CA GLY A 69 19.20 -4.70 -6.37
C GLY A 69 19.25 -3.32 -7.05
N ASN A 70 18.33 -3.01 -7.97
CA ASN A 70 18.22 -1.68 -8.56
C ASN A 70 17.72 -0.67 -7.51
N LYS A 71 18.63 0.19 -7.05
CA LYS A 71 18.34 1.21 -6.03
C LYS A 71 17.25 2.19 -6.45
N ALA A 72 17.19 2.56 -7.73
CA ALA A 72 16.18 3.49 -8.21
C ALA A 72 14.76 2.89 -8.12
N ALA A 73 14.63 1.61 -8.49
CA ALA A 73 13.36 0.89 -8.39
C ALA A 73 12.93 0.68 -6.93
N LEU A 74 13.87 0.37 -6.03
CA LEU A 74 13.59 0.31 -4.58
C LEU A 74 13.15 1.66 -4.01
N ILE A 75 13.79 2.76 -4.41
CA ILE A 75 13.37 4.11 -3.98
C ILE A 75 11.96 4.42 -4.51
N CYS A 76 11.66 4.08 -5.76
CA CYS A 76 10.31 4.27 -6.33
C CYS A 76 9.28 3.45 -5.54
N LEU A 77 9.57 2.19 -5.23
CA LEU A 77 8.71 1.34 -4.39
C LEU A 77 8.41 2.02 -3.05
N ILE A 78 9.43 2.52 -2.36
CA ILE A 78 9.29 3.20 -1.06
C ILE A 78 8.38 4.42 -1.19
N VAL A 79 8.65 5.29 -2.18
CA VAL A 79 7.89 6.52 -2.37
C VAL A 79 6.42 6.22 -2.66
N PHE A 80 6.14 5.28 -3.58
CA PHE A 80 4.77 4.94 -3.93
C PHE A 80 4.02 4.24 -2.79
N ALA A 81 4.66 3.33 -2.05
CA ALA A 81 4.06 2.65 -0.89
C ALA A 81 3.77 3.63 0.27
N LEU A 82 4.67 4.59 0.52
CA LEU A 82 4.42 5.60 1.56
C LEU A 82 3.30 6.56 1.15
N ILE A 83 3.28 7.01 -0.11
CA ILE A 83 2.23 7.90 -0.62
C ILE A 83 0.88 7.21 -0.59
N ALA A 84 0.80 5.96 -1.05
CA ALA A 84 -0.45 5.20 -1.04
C ALA A 84 -0.96 5.01 0.39
N GLY A 85 -0.13 4.50 1.31
CA GLY A 85 -0.53 4.34 2.70
C GLY A 85 -1.01 5.62 3.38
N LEU A 86 -0.31 6.74 3.18
CA LEU A 86 -0.72 8.05 3.71
C LEU A 86 -2.02 8.55 3.06
N ALA A 87 -2.15 8.41 1.74
CA ALA A 87 -3.33 8.85 1.02
C ALA A 87 -4.59 8.06 1.42
N VAL A 88 -4.48 6.74 1.66
CA VAL A 88 -5.58 5.93 2.21
C VAL A 88 -5.97 6.44 3.60
N ILE A 89 -5.02 6.62 4.51
CA ILE A 89 -5.31 7.06 5.89
C ILE A 89 -5.96 8.45 5.89
N ILE A 90 -5.45 9.39 5.08
CA ILE A 90 -6.03 10.73 4.91
C ILE A 90 -7.43 10.63 4.32
N GLY A 91 -7.63 9.78 3.30
CA GLY A 91 -8.94 9.53 2.70
C GLY A 91 -9.95 9.03 3.74
N VAL A 92 -9.58 8.03 4.55
CA VAL A 92 -10.46 7.51 5.62
C VAL A 92 -10.73 8.58 6.68
N ALA A 93 -9.72 9.38 7.06
CA ALA A 93 -9.90 10.46 8.02
C ALA A 93 -10.85 11.56 7.51
N LEU A 94 -10.76 11.92 6.23
CA LEU A 94 -11.67 12.88 5.59
C LEU A 94 -13.09 12.31 5.47
N TRP A 95 -13.23 11.01 5.21
CA TRP A 95 -14.52 10.32 5.24
C TRP A 95 -15.13 10.40 6.65
N GLY A 96 -14.33 10.08 7.68
CA GLY A 96 -14.63 10.15 9.12
C GLY A 96 -15.02 11.52 9.66
N GLY A 97 -14.25 12.54 9.32
CA GLY A 97 -14.39 13.88 9.88
C GLY A 97 -15.54 14.71 9.29
N ASN A 98 -16.12 14.26 8.18
CA ASN A 98 -17.15 15.03 7.50
C ASN A 98 -18.55 14.62 7.99
N SER A 99 -19.23 15.56 8.64
CA SER A 99 -20.55 15.39 9.28
C SER A 99 -21.65 14.93 8.32
N ARG A 100 -21.48 15.10 7.01
CA ARG A 100 -22.38 14.57 5.98
C ARG A 100 -22.31 13.05 5.80
N TYR A 101 -21.21 12.42 6.22
CA TYR A 101 -20.95 10.99 6.02
C TYR A 101 -20.92 10.20 7.34
N TYR A 102 -20.98 10.88 8.49
CA TYR A 102 -20.88 10.29 9.83
C TYR A 102 -21.89 9.17 10.10
N SER A 103 -23.08 9.21 9.49
CA SER A 103 -24.11 8.17 9.64
C SER A 103 -23.94 6.96 8.71
N ASN A 104 -23.06 7.04 7.72
CA ASN A 104 -22.90 6.03 6.65
C ASN A 104 -21.50 5.40 6.62
N ILE A 105 -20.62 5.74 7.57
CA ILE A 105 -19.32 5.06 7.65
C ILE A 105 -19.55 3.65 8.18
N GLY A 106 -19.45 2.67 7.28
CA GLY A 106 -19.25 1.30 7.69
C GLY A 106 -17.95 1.22 8.49
N THR A 107 -18.04 0.95 9.79
CA THR A 107 -16.87 0.79 10.67
C THR A 107 -15.91 -0.27 10.14
N TYR A 108 -16.46 -1.31 9.49
CA TYR A 108 -15.70 -2.40 8.89
C TYR A 108 -14.87 -1.98 7.65
N PRO A 109 -15.45 -1.40 6.57
CA PRO A 109 -14.64 -0.94 5.43
C PRO A 109 -13.62 0.14 5.81
N ALA A 110 -13.96 1.06 6.73
CA ALA A 110 -12.98 2.03 7.23
C ALA A 110 -11.80 1.37 7.97
N MET A 111 -12.07 0.34 8.79
CA MET A 111 -11.01 -0.44 9.44
C MET A 111 -10.13 -1.16 8.43
N LEU A 112 -10.72 -1.79 7.41
CA LEU A 112 -9.97 -2.47 6.35
C LEU A 112 -9.04 -1.53 5.61
N LEU A 113 -9.53 -0.35 5.21
CA LEU A 113 -8.73 0.67 4.53
C LEU A 113 -7.61 1.21 5.42
N CYS A 114 -7.88 1.48 6.70
CA CYS A 114 -6.83 1.86 7.65
C CYS A 114 -5.75 0.79 7.77
N MET A 115 -6.14 -0.49 7.85
CA MET A 115 -5.18 -1.60 7.91
C MET A 115 -4.39 -1.73 6.60
N ALA A 116 -5.04 -1.55 5.45
CA ALA A 116 -4.38 -1.51 4.15
C ALA A 116 -3.29 -0.44 4.10
N GLY A 117 -3.62 0.79 4.53
CA GLY A 117 -2.66 1.89 4.55
C GLY A 117 -1.49 1.66 5.51
N LEU A 118 -1.74 1.06 6.68
CA LEU A 118 -0.68 0.70 7.63
C LEU A 118 0.26 -0.38 7.07
N LEU A 119 -0.29 -1.40 6.40
CA LEU A 119 0.52 -2.43 5.76
C LEU A 119 1.38 -1.87 4.65
N ASP A 120 0.87 -0.91 3.88
CA ASP A 120 1.65 -0.28 2.82
C ASP A 120 2.81 0.56 3.36
N ILE A 121 2.57 1.32 4.45
CA ILE A 121 3.63 2.03 5.17
C ILE A 121 4.70 1.03 5.68
N LEU A 122 4.28 -0.10 6.26
CA LEU A 122 5.21 -1.15 6.68
C LEU A 122 5.97 -1.74 5.49
N GLY A 123 5.32 -1.93 4.34
CA GLY A 123 5.95 -2.34 3.09
C GLY A 123 7.07 -1.40 2.65
N GLY A 124 6.79 -0.09 2.67
CA GLY A 124 7.78 0.95 2.42
C GLY A 124 8.93 0.94 3.43
N ILE A 125 8.63 0.77 4.73
CA ILE A 125 9.66 0.67 5.78
C ILE A 125 10.57 -0.54 5.56
N PHE A 126 10.03 -1.72 5.23
CA PHE A 126 10.85 -2.89 4.94
C PHE A 126 11.72 -2.68 3.69
N ALA A 127 11.20 -2.03 2.66
CA ALA A 127 12.01 -1.65 1.50
C ALA A 127 13.13 -0.64 1.85
N ILE A 128 12.91 0.27 2.82
CA ILE A 128 13.98 1.14 3.35
C ILE A 128 15.07 0.31 4.04
N LEU A 129 14.70 -0.68 4.86
CA LEU A 129 15.65 -1.55 5.54
C LEU A 129 16.52 -2.34 4.56
N GLU A 130 15.95 -2.74 3.42
CA GLU A 130 16.68 -3.36 2.31
C GLU A 130 17.74 -2.42 1.74
N ILE A 131 17.38 -1.17 1.41
CA ILE A 131 18.33 -0.19 0.88
C ILE A 131 19.43 0.13 1.90
N ALA A 132 19.08 0.21 3.19
CA ALA A 132 20.01 0.48 4.27
C ALA A 132 21.01 -0.67 4.52
N GLY A 133 20.81 -1.84 3.89
CA GLY A 133 21.71 -2.99 4.03
C GLY A 133 21.66 -3.61 5.42
N VAL A 134 20.53 -3.46 6.14
CA VAL A 134 20.35 -4.08 7.44
C VAL A 134 20.30 -5.59 7.23
N LYS A 135 21.20 -6.33 7.89
CA LYS A 135 21.24 -7.80 7.77
C LYS A 135 19.99 -8.40 8.43
N GLY A 136 19.12 -8.99 7.62
CA GLY A 136 17.95 -9.77 8.02
C GLY A 136 18.15 -11.25 7.75
#